data_AF-A0A520DQS1-F1
#
_entry.id   AF-A0A520DQS1-F1
#
_cell.length_a   1.000
_cell.length_b   1.000
_cell.length_c   1.000
_cell.angle_alpha   90.00
_cell.angle_beta   90.00
_cell.angle_gamma   90.00
#
_symmetry.space_group_name_H-M   'P 1'
#
loop_
_entity.id
_entity.type
_entity.pdbx_description
1 polymer ?
#
loop_
_entity_poly.entity_id
_entity_poly.type
_entity_poly.pdbx_seq_one_letter_code
_entity_poly.pdbx_strand_id
1 'polypeptide(L)' 'MKAYKLLSLVAILALTVASCKKDKEEIDTTYPTINIEAANAFPKQCSMVKRGEKFIFKADFSDNVELGAVSVDIHHNF' A
#
# COMPACT_ATOMS: atom_id res chain seq x y z
N MET A 1 -54.67 -15.74 -5.51
CA MET A 1 -53.59 -16.21 -6.42
C MET A 1 -52.51 -15.17 -6.75
N LYS A 2 -52.90 -13.92 -7.06
CA LYS A 2 -51.92 -12.86 -7.39
C LYS A 2 -51.13 -12.33 -6.19
N ALA A 3 -51.76 -12.22 -5.02
CA ALA A 3 -51.13 -11.63 -3.82
C ALA A 3 -49.91 -12.40 -3.30
N TYR A 4 -49.97 -13.75 -3.26
CA TYR A 4 -48.83 -14.56 -2.79
C TYR A 4 -47.64 -14.56 -3.78
N LYS A 5 -47.91 -14.43 -5.09
CA LYS A 5 -46.85 -14.26 -6.10
C LYS A 5 -46.16 -12.91 -5.94
N LEU A 6 -46.94 -11.85 -5.67
CA LEU A 6 -46.40 -10.52 -5.39
C LEU A 6 -45.58 -10.51 -4.09
N LEU A 7 -46.07 -11.18 -3.03
CA LEU A 7 -45.37 -11.28 -1.75
C LEU A 7 -44.04 -12.04 -1.87
N SER A 8 -44.01 -13.14 -2.65
CA SER A 8 -42.78 -13.87 -2.94
C SER A 8 -41.77 -13.03 -3.72
N LEU A 9 -42.23 -12.26 -4.71
CA LEU A 9 -41.37 -11.38 -5.50
C LEU A 9 -40.72 -10.28 -4.63
N VAL A 10 -41.50 -9.68 -3.73
CA VAL A 10 -41.01 -8.66 -2.79
C VAL A 10 -40.02 -9.25 -1.79
N ALA A 11 -40.26 -10.48 -1.30
CA ALA A 11 -39.33 -11.17 -0.40
C ALA A 11 -37.99 -11.48 -1.06
N ILE A 12 -38.01 -11.91 -2.33
CA ILE A 12 -36.78 -12.17 -3.11
C ILE A 12 -36.00 -10.87 -3.34
N LEU A 13 -36.68 -9.77 -3.66
CA LEU A 13 -36.05 -8.47 -3.84
C LEU A 13 -35.44 -7.95 -2.52
N ALA A 14 -36.12 -8.15 -1.39
CA ALA A 14 -35.62 -7.79 -0.07
C ALA A 14 -34.34 -8.56 0.31
N LEU A 15 -34.23 -9.84 -0.08
CA LEU A 15 -33.02 -10.65 0.14
C LEU A 15 -31.82 -10.14 -0.66
N THR A 16 -32.03 -9.62 -1.89
CA THR A 16 -30.93 -9.09 -2.71
C THR A 16 -30.36 -7.77 -2.19
N VAL A 17 -31.17 -6.93 -1.55
CA VAL A 17 -30.69 -5.66 -0.95
C VAL A 17 -30.03 -5.87 0.42
N ALA A 18 -30.40 -6.93 1.14
CA ALA A 18 -29.83 -7.27 2.44
C ALA A 18 -28.39 -7.82 2.37
N SER A 19 -27.94 -8.28 1.20
CA SER A 19 -26.58 -8.80 1.00
C SER A 19 -25.53 -7.71 0.74
N CYS A 20 -25.93 -6.44 0.66
CA CYS A 20 -25.01 -5.33 0.52
C CYS A 20 -24.42 -4.97 1.89
N LYS A 21 -23.52 -5.81 2.41
CA LYS A 21 -22.62 -5.41 3.48
C LYS A 21 -21.55 -4.55 2.83
N LYS A 22 -21.48 -3.27 3.21
CA LYS A 22 -20.23 -2.52 3.08
C LYS A 22 -19.29 -3.16 4.10
N ASP A 23 -18.49 -4.12 3.64
CA ASP A 23 -17.39 -4.61 4.45
C ASP A 23 -16.61 -3.37 4.90
N LYS A 24 -16.59 -3.13 6.20
CA LYS A 24 -15.72 -2.12 6.81
C LYS A 24 -14.34 -2.75 6.80
N GLU A 25 -13.77 -2.95 5.63
CA GLU A 25 -12.36 -3.26 5.55
C GLU A 25 -11.63 -2.10 6.22
N GLU A 26 -10.79 -2.45 7.19
CA GLU A 26 -9.98 -1.45 7.87
C GLU A 26 -9.13 -0.76 6.81
N ILE A 27 -9.29 0.56 6.69
CA ILE A 27 -8.50 1.36 5.78
C ILE A 27 -7.07 1.28 6.29
N ASP A 28 -6.17 0.76 5.47
CA ASP A 28 -4.75 0.82 5.78
C ASP A 28 -4.29 2.28 5.82
N THR A 29 -3.72 2.66 6.95
CA THR A 29 -3.19 4.00 7.21
C THR A 29 -1.70 3.97 7.50
N THR A 30 -1.09 2.80 7.39
CA THR A 30 0.34 2.60 7.59
C THR A 30 1.05 3.08 6.34
N TYR A 31 2.09 3.88 6.52
CA TYR A 31 2.91 4.34 5.41
C TYR A 31 4.05 3.35 5.16
N PRO A 32 4.46 3.16 3.89
CA PRO A 32 5.66 2.42 3.57
C PRO A 32 6.87 3.09 4.23
N THR A 33 7.84 2.27 4.62
CA THR A 33 9.04 2.72 5.33
C THR A 33 10.28 2.59 4.45
N ILE A 34 11.16 3.60 4.53
CA ILE A 34 12.48 3.59 3.93
C ILE A 34 13.51 3.55 5.07
N ASN A 35 14.25 2.45 5.17
CA ASN A 35 15.28 2.27 6.19
C ASN A 35 16.68 2.43 5.57
N ILE A 36 17.30 3.57 5.86
CA ILE A 36 18.68 3.91 5.47
C ILE A 36 19.72 3.58 6.57
N GLU A 37 19.26 3.06 7.71
CA GLU A 37 20.11 2.69 8.85
C GLU A 37 20.45 1.20 8.87
N ALA A 38 19.78 0.39 8.03
CA ALA A 38 20.00 -1.05 7.92
C ALA A 38 21.49 -1.42 7.81
N ALA A 39 21.89 -2.58 8.33
CA ALA A 39 23.30 -2.96 8.46
C ALA A 39 24.08 -2.85 7.14
N ASN A 40 23.44 -3.19 6.02
CA ASN A 40 23.93 -3.17 4.66
C ASN A 40 23.60 -1.87 3.87
N ALA A 41 22.92 -0.90 4.48
CA ALA A 41 22.55 0.35 3.83
C ALA A 41 23.79 1.21 3.55
N PHE A 42 23.75 1.94 2.43
CA PHE A 42 24.81 2.86 2.02
C PHE A 42 24.25 3.93 1.07
N PRO A 43 24.64 5.21 1.19
CA PRO A 43 25.51 5.77 2.22
C PRO A 43 24.77 5.95 3.55
N LYS A 44 25.46 5.67 4.66
CA LYS A 44 25.01 6.07 5.99
C LYS A 44 25.45 7.49 6.31
N GLN A 45 24.87 8.09 7.34
CA GLN A 45 25.35 9.36 7.89
C GLN A 45 26.87 9.29 8.13
N CYS A 46 27.60 10.30 7.67
CA CYS A 46 29.07 10.38 7.68
C CYS A 46 29.83 9.41 6.75
N SER A 47 29.15 8.69 5.84
CA SER A 47 29.83 7.94 4.79
C SER A 47 30.53 8.88 3.81
N MET A 48 31.75 8.54 3.43
CA MET A 48 32.49 9.28 2.40
C MET A 48 32.24 8.66 1.03
N VAL A 49 31.66 9.44 0.13
CA VAL A 49 31.61 9.13 -1.31
C VAL A 49 32.62 9.99 -2.04
N LYS A 50 33.45 9.37 -2.88
CA LYS A 50 34.51 10.05 -3.61
C LYS A 50 33.98 10.59 -4.94
N ARG A 51 34.31 11.84 -5.25
CA ARG A 51 33.92 12.47 -6.51
C ARG A 51 34.59 11.75 -7.68
N GLY A 52 33.82 11.49 -8.74
CA GLY A 52 34.30 10.78 -9.94
C GLY A 52 34.30 9.25 -9.81
N GLU A 53 33.99 8.71 -8.64
CA GLU A 53 33.87 7.27 -8.42
C GLU A 53 32.40 6.82 -8.42
N LYS A 54 32.15 5.60 -8.91
CA LYS A 54 30.84 4.96 -8.80
C LYS A 54 30.69 4.37 -7.40
N PHE A 55 29.49 4.45 -6.84
CA PHE A 55 29.12 3.74 -5.63
C PHE A 55 27.76 3.08 -5.80
N ILE A 56 27.46 2.14 -4.90
CA ILE A 56 26.18 1.42 -4.90
C ILE A 56 25.32 1.98 -3.77
N PHE A 57 24.21 2.62 -4.13
CA PHE A 57 23.17 2.99 -3.17
C PHE A 57 22.41 1.74 -2.71
N LYS A 58 22.18 1.61 -1.40
CA LYS A 58 21.43 0.52 -0.77
C LYS A 58 20.56 1.08 0.34
N ALA A 59 19.27 0.77 0.29
CA ALA A 59 18.30 1.05 1.34
C ALA A 59 17.25 -0.07 1.34
N ASP A 60 16.67 -0.33 2.51
CA ASP A 60 15.59 -1.30 2.65
C ASP A 60 14.24 -0.58 2.55
N PHE A 61 13.36 -1.09 1.70
CA PHE A 61 12.00 -0.59 1.51
C PHE A 61 11.03 -1.67 2.00
N SER A 62 10.00 -1.28 2.74
CA SER A 62 9.01 -2.23 3.25
C SER A 62 7.64 -1.58 3.39
N ASP A 63 6.61 -2.40 3.19
CA ASP A 63 5.21 -2.05 3.40
C ASP A 63 4.53 -3.22 4.14
N ASN A 64 3.48 -2.95 4.90
CA ASN A 64 2.73 -3.95 5.67
C ASN A 64 1.80 -4.81 4.78
N VAL A 65 1.47 -4.35 3.57
CA VAL A 65 0.66 -5.08 2.60
C VAL A 65 1.51 -5.45 1.38
N GLU A 66 1.93 -4.45 0.61
CA GLU A 66 2.68 -4.66 -0.63
C GLU A 66 3.40 -3.39 -1.09
N LEU A 67 4.62 -3.53 -1.59
CA LEU A 67 5.33 -2.46 -2.30
C LEU A 67 4.82 -2.37 -3.75
N GLY A 68 4.03 -1.35 -4.06
CA GLY A 68 3.48 -1.16 -5.41
C GLY A 68 4.47 -0.52 -6.40
N ALA A 69 5.07 0.60 -6.04
CA ALA A 69 5.98 1.34 -6.93
C ALA A 69 7.07 2.08 -6.12
N VAL A 70 8.23 2.24 -6.75
CA VAL A 70 9.35 3.01 -6.21
C VAL A 70 9.76 4.08 -7.22
N SER A 71 9.93 5.31 -6.74
CA SER A 71 10.57 6.40 -7.46
C SER A 71 11.83 6.80 -6.70
N VAL A 72 12.96 6.87 -7.40
CA VAL A 72 14.24 7.29 -6.83
C VAL A 72 14.66 8.58 -7.51
N ASP A 73 14.71 9.66 -6.74
CA ASP A 73 15.25 10.94 -7.16
C ASP A 73 16.59 11.19 -6.46
N ILE A 74 17.60 11.58 -7.22
CA ILE A 74 18.95 11.82 -6.72
C ILE A 74 19.27 13.30 -6.94
N HIS A 75 19.12 14.08 -5.88
CA HIS A 75 19.56 15.48 -5.86
C HIS A 75 20.96 15.59 -5.26
N HIS A 76 21.77 16.48 -5.85
CA HIS A 76 23.05 16.90 -5.30
C HIS A 76 23.02 18.39 -4.94
N ASN A 77 23.63 18.77 -3.82
CA ASN A 77 23.74 20.17 -3.39
C ASN A 77 25.12 20.77 -3.76
N PHE A 78 25.62 20.52 -4.97
CA PHE A 78 26.82 21.21 -5.47
C PHE A 78 26.47 22.62 -5.94
#